data_AF-A0A401FVQ9-F1
#
_entry.id   AF-A0A401FVQ9-F1
#
_cell.length_a   1.000
_cell.length_b   1.000
_cell.length_c   1.000
_cell.angle_alpha   90.00
_cell.angle_beta   90.00
_cell.angle_gamma   90.00
#
_symmetry.space_group_name_H-M   'P 1'
#
loop_
_entity.id
_entity.type
_entity.pdbx_description
1 polymer ?
#
loop_
_entity_poly.entity_id
_entity_poly.type
_entity_poly.pdbx_seq_one_letter_code
_entity_poly.pdbx_strand_id
1 'polypeptide(L)'
;MSDLIPRTTQPAERIVLDFDGTLIREHILTSWVRFILFRSDMPSRRKFLFFFSSLWRGIASVLLSPHPARAEQAVRIAFKAFSGVEKQTLSDLVHHRSGKKQAYAISLNTELLPLLSAIRENMPPETGIQICSQGSSADAIREFLNRPDVASRLKGAGISADTIPVLANEMETDRAGHFTGKLKGHVVTKFNRLEQIRNHPIFIGDDKDEAALRKSGIRTEAFINWKKEAAPRRM
;
A
#
# COMPACT_ATOMS: atom_id res chain seq x y z
N MET A 1 15.33 -23.45 -1.08
CA MET A 1 14.80 -22.11 -0.71
C MET A 1 15.81 -21.30 0.11
N SER A 2 16.97 -21.86 0.45
CA SER A 2 18.00 -21.31 1.33
C SER A 2 18.81 -20.13 0.76
N ASP A 3 18.69 -19.85 -0.55
CA ASP A 3 19.49 -18.83 -1.25
C ASP A 3 18.76 -17.49 -1.46
N LEU A 4 17.54 -17.34 -0.94
CA LEU A 4 16.73 -16.12 -1.12
C LEU A 4 17.01 -15.01 -0.10
N ILE A 5 17.91 -15.25 0.85
CA ILE A 5 18.25 -14.28 1.91
C ILE A 5 19.68 -13.80 1.66
N PRO A 6 19.88 -12.54 1.27
CA PRO A 6 21.21 -11.95 1.22
C PRO A 6 21.82 -12.01 2.61
N ARG A 7 23.04 -12.54 2.71
CA ARG A 7 23.82 -12.52 3.95
C ARG A 7 24.17 -11.08 4.29
N THR A 8 23.32 -10.43 5.07
CA THR A 8 23.55 -9.09 5.60
C THR A 8 24.17 -9.21 6.99
N THR A 9 25.22 -8.43 7.25
CA THR A 9 26.04 -8.45 8.48
C THR A 9 25.46 -7.62 9.63
N GLN A 10 24.21 -7.17 9.51
CA GLN A 10 23.48 -6.48 10.57
C GLN A 10 22.12 -7.15 10.78
N PRO A 11 21.66 -7.32 12.03
CA PRO A 11 20.39 -7.97 12.30
C PRO A 11 19.27 -7.22 11.59
N ALA A 12 18.48 -7.98 10.84
CA ALA A 12 17.30 -7.50 10.18
C ALA A 12 16.25 -7.07 11.19
N GLU A 13 16.29 -5.84 11.68
CA GLU A 13 15.31 -5.44 12.70
C GLU A 13 13.87 -5.44 12.13
N ARG A 14 13.69 -5.30 10.79
CA ARG A 14 12.36 -5.30 10.15
C ARG A 14 12.34 -5.81 8.70
N ILE A 15 11.24 -6.47 8.35
CA ILE A 15 10.77 -6.68 6.97
C ILE A 15 9.83 -5.53 6.61
N VAL A 16 10.14 -4.81 5.54
CA VAL A 16 9.29 -3.76 4.99
C VAL A 16 8.46 -4.34 3.85
N LEU A 17 7.15 -4.13 3.92
CA LEU A 17 6.19 -4.65 2.97
C LEU A 17 5.45 -3.51 2.28
N ASP A 18 5.45 -3.50 0.95
CA ASP A 18 4.59 -2.63 0.17
C ASP A 18 3.11 -3.04 0.30
N PHE A 19 2.18 -2.10 0.13
CA PHE A 19 0.75 -2.36 0.26
C PHE A 19 0.07 -2.63 -1.09
N ASP A 20 0.05 -1.62 -1.96
CA ASP A 20 -0.74 -1.58 -3.19
C ASP A 20 -0.12 -2.45 -4.30
N GLY A 21 -0.78 -3.55 -4.68
CA GLY A 21 -0.23 -4.52 -5.64
C GLY A 21 0.77 -5.51 -5.01
N THR A 22 0.91 -5.48 -3.69
CA THR A 22 1.77 -6.35 -2.89
C THR A 22 0.97 -7.06 -1.79
N LEU A 23 0.72 -6.41 -0.64
CA LEU A 23 -0.12 -6.99 0.42
C LEU A 23 -1.59 -7.11 -0.03
N ILE A 24 -2.07 -6.15 -0.81
CA ILE A 24 -3.34 -6.23 -1.52
C ILE A 24 -3.08 -6.36 -3.02
N ARG A 25 -4.00 -6.96 -3.77
CA ARG A 25 -3.86 -7.09 -5.23
C ARG A 25 -4.23 -5.80 -5.95
N GLU A 26 -5.10 -5.02 -5.34
CA GLU A 26 -5.66 -3.81 -5.91
C GLU A 26 -4.76 -2.59 -5.66
N HIS A 27 -5.16 -1.45 -6.24
CA HIS A 27 -4.60 -0.14 -5.96
C HIS A 27 -5.68 0.72 -5.29
N ILE A 28 -5.48 1.07 -4.01
CA ILE A 28 -6.57 1.55 -3.17
C ILE A 28 -7.20 2.85 -3.66
N LEU A 29 -6.43 3.83 -4.15
CA LEU A 29 -7.00 5.09 -4.65
C LEU A 29 -7.88 4.86 -5.87
N THR A 30 -7.44 3.99 -6.79
CA THR A 30 -8.21 3.65 -7.99
C THR A 30 -9.49 2.90 -7.62
N SER A 31 -9.39 1.93 -6.70
CA SER A 31 -10.55 1.21 -6.18
C SER A 31 -11.51 2.14 -5.45
N TRP A 32 -11.00 3.11 -4.71
CA TRP A 32 -11.80 4.08 -3.99
C TRP A 32 -12.52 5.06 -4.91
N VAL A 33 -11.86 5.55 -5.96
CA VAL A 33 -12.51 6.35 -7.02
C VAL A 33 -13.69 5.58 -7.62
N ARG A 34 -13.47 4.32 -8.00
CA ARG A 34 -14.54 3.46 -8.54
C ARG A 34 -15.66 3.25 -7.53
N PHE A 35 -15.33 2.99 -6.27
CA PHE A 35 -16.31 2.81 -5.20
C PHE A 35 -17.18 4.06 -5.00
N ILE A 36 -16.56 5.24 -4.94
CA ILE A 36 -17.29 6.51 -4.82
C ILE A 36 -18.23 6.69 -6.01
N LEU A 37 -17.75 6.46 -7.24
CA LEU A 37 -18.56 6.67 -8.45
C LEU A 37 -19.74 5.71 -8.56
N PHE A 38 -19.57 4.44 -8.20
CA PHE A 38 -20.56 3.40 -8.50
C PHE A 38 -21.32 2.88 -7.28
N ARG A 39 -20.83 3.08 -6.05
CA ARG A 39 -21.34 2.42 -4.84
C ARG A 39 -21.64 3.36 -3.68
N SER A 40 -21.06 4.57 -3.63
CA SER A 40 -21.38 5.53 -2.58
C SER A 40 -22.71 6.23 -2.79
N ASP A 41 -23.27 6.79 -1.71
CA ASP A 41 -24.48 7.63 -1.72
C ASP A 41 -24.23 9.07 -2.22
N MET A 42 -23.02 9.35 -2.73
CA MET A 42 -22.69 10.67 -3.26
C MET A 42 -23.65 11.07 -4.41
N PRO A 43 -24.19 12.30 -4.40
CA PRO A 43 -25.10 12.76 -5.46
C PRO A 43 -24.46 12.72 -6.85
N SER A 44 -25.24 12.40 -7.89
CA SER A 44 -24.75 12.22 -9.28
C SER A 44 -23.96 13.43 -9.81
N ARG A 45 -24.41 14.66 -9.51
CA ARG A 45 -23.68 15.89 -9.89
C ARG A 45 -22.31 15.96 -9.21
N ARG A 46 -22.21 15.56 -7.94
CA ARG A 46 -20.93 15.49 -7.22
C ARG A 46 -20.05 14.35 -7.75
N LYS A 47 -20.62 13.18 -8.06
CA LYS A 47 -19.90 12.07 -8.70
C LYS A 47 -19.28 12.47 -10.04
N PHE A 48 -20.01 13.21 -10.88
CA PHE A 48 -19.49 13.75 -12.13
C PHE A 48 -18.28 14.66 -11.90
N LEU A 49 -18.41 15.67 -11.03
CA LEU A 49 -17.31 16.58 -10.71
C LEU A 49 -16.10 15.85 -10.10
N PHE A 50 -16.36 14.87 -9.23
CA PHE A 50 -15.34 14.02 -8.63
C PHE A 50 -14.60 13.17 -9.68
N PHE A 51 -15.30 12.61 -10.67
CA PHE A 51 -14.69 11.87 -11.77
C PHE A 51 -13.68 12.74 -12.54
N PHE A 52 -14.09 13.93 -12.98
CA PHE A 52 -13.20 14.84 -13.72
C PHE A 52 -12.00 15.29 -12.87
N SER A 53 -12.25 15.68 -11.61
CA SER A 53 -11.18 16.06 -10.68
C SER A 53 -10.19 14.91 -10.48
N SER A 54 -10.67 13.69 -10.25
CA SER A 54 -9.84 12.51 -10.03
C SER A 54 -9.05 12.12 -11.28
N LEU A 55 -9.66 12.18 -12.45
CA LEU A 55 -9.00 11.89 -13.72
C LEU A 55 -7.85 12.85 -13.99
N TRP A 56 -8.11 14.16 -13.94
CA TRP A 56 -7.09 15.17 -14.23
C TRP A 56 -5.94 15.15 -13.21
N ARG A 57 -6.27 15.00 -11.93
CA ARG A 57 -5.26 14.89 -10.86
C ARG A 57 -4.47 13.59 -10.96
N GLY A 58 -5.12 12.49 -11.34
CA GLY A 58 -4.45 11.21 -11.59
C GLY A 58 -3.41 11.34 -12.69
N ILE A 59 -3.78 11.93 -13.84
CA ILE A 59 -2.85 12.20 -14.95
C ILE A 59 -1.69 13.10 -14.48
N ALA A 60 -1.99 14.22 -13.83
CA ALA A 60 -0.97 15.13 -13.33
C ALA A 60 -0.01 14.46 -12.32
N SER A 61 -0.54 13.64 -11.42
CA SER A 61 0.26 12.87 -10.46
C SER A 61 1.20 11.89 -11.18
N VAL A 62 0.71 11.15 -12.16
CA VAL A 62 1.52 10.20 -12.94
C VAL A 62 2.65 10.91 -13.67
N LEU A 63 2.40 12.07 -14.29
CA LEU A 63 3.40 12.86 -15.01
C LEU A 63 4.49 13.42 -14.09
N LEU A 64 4.15 13.79 -12.85
CA LEU A 64 5.09 14.37 -11.89
C LEU A 64 5.86 13.30 -11.11
N SER A 65 5.26 12.12 -10.91
CA SER A 65 5.80 11.04 -10.09
C SER A 65 7.23 10.58 -10.46
N PRO A 66 7.71 10.60 -11.72
CA PRO A 66 9.04 10.09 -12.06
C PRO A 66 10.18 10.94 -11.50
N HIS A 67 9.93 12.20 -11.15
CA HIS A 67 10.97 13.14 -10.74
C HIS A 67 11.04 13.27 -9.21
N PRO A 68 12.21 13.00 -8.57
CA PRO A 68 12.36 13.10 -7.11
C PRO A 68 11.89 14.43 -6.53
N ALA A 69 12.32 15.55 -7.14
CA ALA A 69 11.96 16.90 -6.71
C ALA A 69 10.45 17.22 -6.79
N ARG A 70 9.66 16.42 -7.52
CA ARG A 70 8.22 16.62 -7.71
C ARG A 70 7.37 15.49 -7.12
N ALA A 71 8.00 14.49 -6.51
CA ALA A 71 7.32 13.30 -6.02
C ALA A 71 6.32 13.62 -4.90
N GLU A 72 6.70 14.50 -3.97
CA GLU A 72 5.79 14.97 -2.93
C GLU A 72 4.58 15.69 -3.54
N GLN A 73 4.81 16.57 -4.52
CA GLN A 73 3.74 17.28 -5.20
C GLN A 73 2.81 16.31 -5.94
N ALA A 74 3.36 15.27 -6.59
CA ALA A 74 2.59 14.23 -7.25
C ALA A 74 1.65 13.51 -6.26
N VAL A 75 2.14 13.18 -5.08
CA VAL A 75 1.35 12.55 -4.01
C VAL A 75 0.26 13.50 -3.52
N ARG A 76 0.61 14.76 -3.19
CA ARG A 76 -0.37 15.76 -2.77
C ARG A 76 -1.48 15.97 -3.80
N ILE A 77 -1.14 15.98 -5.09
CA ILE A 77 -2.12 16.11 -6.18
C ILE A 77 -3.07 14.91 -6.21
N ALA A 78 -2.55 13.69 -6.08
CA ALA A 78 -3.38 12.48 -6.05
C ALA A 78 -4.36 12.49 -4.87
N PHE A 79 -3.88 12.77 -3.66
CA PHE A 79 -4.72 12.83 -2.47
C PHE A 79 -5.72 13.99 -2.48
N LYS A 80 -5.37 15.12 -3.13
CA LYS A 80 -6.29 16.25 -3.32
C LYS A 80 -7.51 15.91 -4.18
N ALA A 81 -7.49 14.81 -4.94
CA ALA A 81 -8.67 14.33 -5.65
C ALA A 81 -9.85 14.01 -4.73
N PHE A 82 -9.56 13.63 -3.48
CA PHE A 82 -10.55 13.24 -2.47
C PHE A 82 -11.03 14.41 -1.60
N SER A 83 -10.70 15.66 -1.97
CA SER A 83 -11.22 16.84 -1.26
C SER A 83 -12.76 16.85 -1.28
N GLY A 84 -13.36 17.00 -0.10
CA GLY A 84 -14.82 17.00 0.10
C GLY A 84 -15.47 15.60 0.06
N VAL A 85 -14.69 14.53 0.01
CA VAL A 85 -15.18 13.14 0.13
C VAL A 85 -15.33 12.80 1.61
N GLU A 86 -16.42 12.14 1.98
CA GLU A 86 -16.67 11.67 3.35
C GLU A 86 -15.68 10.56 3.75
N LYS A 87 -15.13 10.65 4.97
CA LYS A 87 -14.22 9.65 5.52
C LYS A 87 -14.81 8.24 5.52
N GLN A 88 -16.12 8.14 5.80
CA GLN A 88 -16.83 6.87 5.88
C GLN A 88 -16.69 6.03 4.61
N THR A 89 -16.65 6.66 3.43
CA THR A 89 -16.52 5.95 2.14
C THR A 89 -15.25 5.10 2.03
N LEU A 90 -14.19 5.45 2.78
CA LEU A 90 -12.95 4.68 2.83
C LEU A 90 -13.12 3.39 3.64
N SER A 91 -13.75 3.51 4.82
CA SER A 91 -14.14 2.35 5.63
C SER A 91 -15.09 1.44 4.86
N ASP A 92 -16.09 2.03 4.20
CA ASP A 92 -17.07 1.28 3.42
C ASP A 92 -16.39 0.54 2.27
N LEU A 93 -15.45 1.16 1.56
CA LEU A 93 -14.66 0.48 0.53
C LEU A 93 -13.93 -0.75 1.10
N VAL A 94 -13.25 -0.59 2.23
CA VAL A 94 -12.44 -1.65 2.86
C VAL A 94 -13.31 -2.85 3.25
N HIS A 95 -14.54 -2.60 3.71
CA HIS A 95 -15.49 -3.63 4.13
C HIS A 95 -16.44 -4.08 3.03
N HIS A 96 -16.48 -3.38 1.89
CA HIS A 96 -17.41 -3.68 0.81
C HIS A 96 -17.13 -5.05 0.20
N ARG A 97 -18.17 -5.87 0.13
CA ARG A 97 -18.18 -7.14 -0.59
C ARG A 97 -19.01 -6.98 -1.86
N SER A 98 -18.47 -7.44 -2.99
CA SER A 98 -19.10 -7.36 -4.30
C SER A 98 -19.31 -8.75 -4.92
N GLY A 99 -20.40 -8.88 -5.67
CA GLY A 99 -20.70 -10.04 -6.52
C GLY A 99 -21.25 -11.26 -5.79
N LYS A 100 -21.64 -12.29 -6.57
CA LYS A 100 -22.23 -13.55 -6.09
C LYS A 100 -21.33 -14.34 -5.14
N LYS A 101 -20.00 -14.12 -5.22
CA LYS A 101 -18.99 -14.81 -4.40
C LYS A 101 -18.65 -14.07 -3.10
N GLN A 102 -19.29 -12.94 -2.81
CA GLN A 102 -19.00 -12.09 -1.65
C GLN A 102 -17.51 -11.71 -1.50
N ALA A 103 -16.81 -11.50 -2.61
CA ALA A 103 -15.40 -11.11 -2.58
C ALA A 103 -15.27 -9.64 -2.16
N TYR A 104 -14.26 -9.33 -1.35
CA TYR A 104 -14.02 -7.94 -0.94
C TYR A 104 -13.49 -7.09 -2.11
N ALA A 105 -13.85 -5.81 -2.12
CA ALA A 105 -13.34 -4.84 -3.10
C ALA A 105 -11.83 -4.62 -2.97
N ILE A 106 -11.29 -4.80 -1.76
CA ILE A 106 -9.86 -4.83 -1.44
C ILE A 106 -9.57 -6.17 -0.81
N SER A 107 -8.71 -6.97 -1.44
CA SER A 107 -8.46 -8.35 -1.02
C SER A 107 -7.01 -8.55 -0.59
N LEU A 108 -6.83 -9.27 0.52
CA LEU A 108 -5.51 -9.75 0.92
C LEU A 108 -4.93 -10.61 -0.21
N ASN A 109 -3.69 -10.34 -0.57
CA ASN A 109 -2.98 -11.14 -1.54
C ASN A 109 -2.55 -12.47 -0.90
N THR A 110 -3.36 -13.50 -1.06
CA THR A 110 -3.10 -14.82 -0.46
C THR A 110 -1.88 -15.53 -1.05
N GLU A 111 -1.44 -15.15 -2.25
CA GLU A 111 -0.24 -15.70 -2.90
C GLU A 111 1.06 -15.21 -2.24
N LEU A 112 1.01 -14.06 -1.56
CA LEU A 112 2.15 -13.51 -0.82
C LEU A 112 2.36 -14.21 0.54
N LEU A 113 1.31 -14.77 1.14
CA LEU A 113 1.37 -15.30 2.51
C LEU A 113 2.38 -16.46 2.68
N PRO A 114 2.48 -17.44 1.76
CA PRO A 114 3.50 -18.48 1.86
C PRO A 114 4.93 -17.93 1.81
N LEU A 115 5.18 -16.92 0.98
CA LEU A 115 6.48 -16.24 0.91
C LEU A 115 6.79 -15.52 2.22
N LEU A 116 5.83 -14.80 2.79
CA LEU A 116 6.00 -14.15 4.09
C LEU A 116 6.28 -15.15 5.22
N SER A 117 5.57 -16.29 5.25
CA SER A 117 5.82 -17.35 6.23
C SER A 117 7.23 -17.90 6.08
N ALA A 118 7.64 -18.25 4.86
CA ALA A 118 8.96 -18.79 4.59
C ALA A 118 10.09 -17.83 4.96
N ILE A 119 9.95 -16.53 4.66
CA ILE A 119 10.93 -15.51 5.07
C ILE A 119 10.98 -15.42 6.60
N ARG A 120 9.83 -15.40 7.26
CA ARG A 120 9.73 -15.28 8.73
C ARG A 120 10.34 -16.47 9.45
N GLU A 121 10.15 -17.69 8.94
CA GLU A 121 10.74 -18.91 9.50
C GLU A 121 12.26 -18.92 9.47
N ASN A 122 12.88 -18.16 8.54
CA ASN A 122 14.32 -18.05 8.39
C ASN A 122 14.89 -16.77 9.03
N MET A 123 14.07 -16.00 9.74
CA MET A 123 14.45 -14.77 10.42
C MET A 123 14.35 -14.94 11.94
N PRO A 124 15.10 -14.15 12.72
CA PRO A 124 14.94 -14.13 14.16
C PRO A 124 13.48 -13.82 14.56
N PRO A 125 12.89 -14.50 15.58
CA PRO A 125 11.49 -14.31 15.98
C PRO A 125 11.09 -12.87 16.29
N GLU A 126 12.05 -12.04 16.71
CA GLU A 126 11.92 -10.62 17.01
C GLU A 126 11.83 -9.71 15.78
N THR A 127 12.07 -10.26 14.57
CA THR A 127 12.01 -9.50 13.32
C THR A 127 10.60 -8.95 13.10
N GLY A 128 10.47 -7.63 13.18
CA GLY A 128 9.19 -6.94 12.97
C GLY A 128 8.77 -6.92 11.50
N ILE A 129 7.48 -6.74 11.24
CA ILE A 129 6.97 -6.41 9.90
C ILE A 129 6.40 -5.01 9.94
N GLN A 130 6.79 -4.18 8.98
CA GLN A 130 6.28 -2.82 8.79
C GLN A 130 5.66 -2.71 7.39
N ILE A 131 4.52 -2.03 7.28
CA ILE A 131 3.94 -1.68 5.98
C ILE A 131 4.39 -0.29 5.60
N CYS A 132 4.83 -0.11 4.35
CA CYS A 132 5.18 1.18 3.79
C CYS A 132 4.42 1.44 2.49
N SER A 133 3.63 2.50 2.41
CA SER A 133 2.87 2.84 1.20
C SER A 133 2.90 4.33 0.87
N GLN A 134 3.22 4.65 -0.38
CA GLN A 134 2.97 5.98 -0.94
C GLN A 134 1.50 6.12 -1.38
N GLY A 135 0.96 5.07 -2.00
CA GLY A 135 -0.32 5.11 -2.73
C GLY A 135 -1.54 5.04 -1.83
N SER A 136 -1.39 4.58 -0.59
CA SER A 136 -2.52 4.36 0.32
C SER A 136 -2.50 5.35 1.48
N SER A 137 -3.68 5.67 2.02
CA SER A 137 -3.72 6.39 3.29
C SER A 137 -3.44 5.43 4.46
N ALA A 138 -2.81 5.93 5.52
CA ALA A 138 -2.55 5.14 6.72
C ALA A 138 -3.84 4.61 7.35
N ASP A 139 -4.90 5.43 7.35
CA ASP A 139 -6.23 5.04 7.83
C ASP A 139 -6.77 3.82 7.08
N ALA A 140 -6.66 3.79 5.75
CA ALA A 140 -7.15 2.67 4.95
C ALA A 140 -6.40 1.37 5.23
N ILE A 141 -5.09 1.44 5.41
CA ILE A 141 -4.26 0.28 5.73
C ILE A 141 -4.62 -0.24 7.11
N ARG A 142 -4.75 0.63 8.12
CA ARG A 142 -5.14 0.24 9.49
C ARG A 142 -6.54 -0.41 9.49
N GLU A 143 -7.49 0.20 8.80
CA GLU A 143 -8.84 -0.35 8.61
C GLU A 143 -8.78 -1.75 7.98
N PHE A 144 -7.95 -1.93 6.94
CA PHE A 144 -7.78 -3.20 6.26
C PHE A 144 -7.14 -4.27 7.16
N LEU A 145 -6.11 -3.92 7.93
CA LEU A 145 -5.45 -4.84 8.87
C LEU A 145 -6.39 -5.28 10.00
N ASN A 146 -7.29 -4.39 10.44
CA ASN A 146 -8.27 -4.67 11.48
C ASN A 146 -9.44 -5.55 11.01
N ARG A 147 -9.56 -5.84 9.71
CA ARG A 147 -10.60 -6.75 9.21
C ARG A 147 -10.39 -8.16 9.76
N PRO A 148 -11.44 -8.83 10.29
CA PRO A 148 -11.31 -10.15 10.90
C PRO A 148 -10.71 -11.22 9.99
N ASP A 149 -11.07 -11.22 8.70
CA ASP A 149 -10.54 -12.18 7.72
C ASP A 149 -9.06 -11.96 7.42
N VAL A 150 -8.62 -10.70 7.41
CA VAL A 150 -7.21 -10.31 7.18
C VAL A 150 -6.38 -10.67 8.40
N ALA A 151 -6.80 -10.24 9.59
CA ALA A 151 -6.13 -10.52 10.85
C ALA A 151 -5.97 -12.03 11.08
N SER A 152 -7.01 -12.83 10.82
CA SER A 152 -6.97 -14.29 10.94
C SER A 152 -5.96 -14.93 9.99
N ARG A 153 -5.94 -14.52 8.71
CA ARG A 153 -5.00 -15.05 7.71
C ARG A 153 -3.55 -14.65 7.99
N LEU A 154 -3.31 -13.41 8.41
CA LEU A 154 -1.97 -12.95 8.81
C LEU A 154 -1.48 -13.70 10.05
N LYS A 155 -2.35 -13.90 11.05
CA LYS A 155 -2.03 -14.71 12.24
C LYS A 155 -1.67 -16.15 11.87
N GLY A 156 -2.36 -16.74 10.89
CA GLY A 156 -2.03 -18.05 10.34
C GLY A 156 -0.63 -18.13 9.70
N ALA A 157 -0.10 -17.00 9.22
CA ALA A 157 1.29 -16.87 8.75
C ALA A 157 2.27 -16.40 9.85
N GLY A 158 1.84 -16.44 11.13
CA GLY A 158 2.63 -16.01 12.28
C GLY A 158 2.71 -14.49 12.47
N ILE A 159 1.90 -13.68 11.78
CA ILE A 159 1.98 -12.22 11.77
C ILE A 159 0.81 -11.62 12.57
N SER A 160 1.12 -10.82 13.59
CA SER A 160 0.10 -10.11 14.39
C SER A 160 -0.23 -8.76 13.76
N ALA A 161 -1.42 -8.64 13.15
CA ALA A 161 -1.83 -7.48 12.37
C ALA A 161 -1.92 -6.17 13.19
N ASP A 162 -2.28 -6.27 14.47
CA ASP A 162 -2.40 -5.17 15.44
C ASP A 162 -1.05 -4.52 15.81
N THR A 163 0.05 -5.25 15.63
CA THR A 163 1.40 -4.78 15.95
C THR A 163 2.16 -4.19 14.77
N ILE A 164 1.60 -4.28 13.54
CA ILE A 164 2.29 -3.86 12.32
C ILE A 164 2.37 -2.33 12.27
N PRO A 165 3.57 -1.72 12.34
CA PRO A 165 3.71 -0.29 12.12
C PRO A 165 3.34 0.05 10.67
N VAL A 166 2.55 1.11 10.50
CA VAL A 166 2.13 1.60 9.18
C VAL A 166 2.80 2.94 8.92
N LEU A 167 3.66 2.97 7.91
CA LEU A 167 4.20 4.20 7.34
C LEU A 167 3.50 4.50 6.02
N ALA A 168 2.54 5.41 6.06
CA ALA A 168 1.80 5.83 4.89
C ALA A 168 1.30 7.27 5.06
N ASN A 169 0.71 7.83 4.00
CA ASN A 169 0.24 9.20 4.00
C ASN A 169 -1.01 9.36 4.89
N GLU A 170 -0.99 10.35 5.78
CA GLU A 170 -2.13 10.66 6.65
C GLU A 170 -2.96 11.80 6.05
N MET A 171 -4.25 11.56 5.78
CA MET A 171 -5.14 12.55 5.22
C MET A 171 -5.74 13.44 6.32
N GLU A 172 -5.88 14.73 6.04
CA GLU A 172 -6.58 15.65 6.93
C GLU A 172 -8.09 15.60 6.68
N THR A 173 -8.86 15.61 7.76
CA THR A 173 -10.32 15.69 7.76
C THR A 173 -10.79 16.97 8.44
N ASP A 174 -11.88 17.54 7.93
CA ASP A 174 -12.56 18.65 8.56
C ASP A 174 -13.46 18.19 9.72
N ARG A 175 -14.07 19.15 10.42
CA ARG A 175 -14.97 18.89 11.56
C ARG A 175 -16.25 18.13 11.17
N ALA A 176 -16.61 18.12 9.89
CA ALA A 176 -17.77 17.42 9.37
C ALA A 176 -17.42 16.00 8.88
N GLY A 177 -16.17 15.54 9.06
CA GLY A 177 -15.73 14.20 8.65
C GLY A 177 -15.42 14.07 7.16
N HIS A 178 -15.19 15.17 6.44
CA HIS A 178 -14.79 15.15 5.04
C HIS A 178 -13.29 15.37 4.90
N PHE A 179 -12.67 14.74 3.91
CA PHE A 179 -11.26 14.99 3.62
C PHE A 179 -11.05 16.41 3.05
N THR A 180 -10.04 17.12 3.55
CA THR A 180 -9.71 18.47 3.07
C THR A 180 -8.86 18.46 1.78
N GLY A 181 -8.42 17.26 1.36
CA GLY A 181 -7.46 17.08 0.27
C GLY A 181 -6.00 17.41 0.64
N LYS A 182 -5.73 17.70 1.92
CA LYS A 182 -4.37 17.91 2.45
C LYS A 182 -3.85 16.64 3.13
N LEU A 183 -2.53 16.55 3.20
CA LEU A 183 -1.81 15.52 3.94
C LEU A 183 -1.18 16.12 5.19
N LYS A 184 -1.24 15.39 6.31
CA LYS A 184 -0.62 15.77 7.58
C LYS A 184 0.86 15.39 7.57
N GLY A 185 1.69 16.24 8.20
CA GLY A 185 3.10 15.96 8.43
C GLY A 185 3.91 15.73 7.15
N HIS A 186 4.91 14.85 7.27
CA HIS A 186 5.82 14.49 6.18
C HIS A 186 5.15 13.54 5.19
N VAL A 187 5.24 13.86 3.90
CA VAL A 187 4.61 13.07 2.83
C VAL A 187 5.49 11.88 2.48
N VAL A 188 4.94 10.68 2.59
CA VAL A 188 5.59 9.45 2.13
C VAL A 188 5.57 9.42 0.61
N THR A 189 6.76 9.36 0.02
CA THR A 189 6.99 9.24 -1.42
C THR A 189 7.80 7.99 -1.71
N LYS A 190 7.80 7.56 -2.97
CA LYS A 190 8.62 6.44 -3.43
C LYS A 190 10.11 6.72 -3.37
N PHE A 191 10.57 7.94 -3.08
CA PHE A 191 12.00 8.23 -2.98
C PHE A 191 12.44 8.25 -1.53
N ASN A 192 11.74 8.99 -0.66
CA ASN A 192 12.05 9.02 0.77
C ASN A 192 11.74 7.69 1.48
N ARG A 193 10.78 6.89 0.97
CA ARG A 193 10.58 5.53 1.50
C ARG A 193 11.77 4.63 1.24
N LEU A 194 12.46 4.80 0.10
CA LEU A 194 13.64 3.99 -0.24
C LEU A 194 14.86 4.37 0.61
N GLU A 195 14.93 5.61 1.08
CA GLU A 195 15.95 6.02 2.05
C GLU A 195 15.75 5.31 3.39
N GLN A 196 14.50 5.00 3.77
CA GLN A 196 14.23 4.17 4.94
C GLN A 196 14.62 2.70 4.73
N ILE A 197 14.54 2.20 3.48
CA ILE A 197 15.00 0.85 3.13
C ILE A 197 16.52 0.71 3.31
N ARG A 198 17.30 1.78 3.21
CA ARG A 198 18.76 1.69 3.42
C ARG A 198 19.15 1.20 4.83
N ASN A 199 18.22 1.28 5.78
CA ASN A 199 18.42 0.82 7.17
C ASN A 199 17.73 -0.53 7.46
N HIS A 200 17.12 -1.17 6.46
CA HIS A 200 16.37 -2.43 6.63
C HIS A 200 16.78 -3.45 5.55
N PRO A 201 17.03 -4.72 5.91
CA PRO A 201 17.58 -5.69 4.95
C PRO A 201 16.52 -6.41 4.10
N ILE A 202 15.27 -6.35 4.54
CA ILE A 202 14.01 -6.84 3.96
C ILE A 202 13.13 -5.81 3.22
N PHE A 203 13.07 -5.69 1.90
CA PHE A 203 11.93 -5.03 1.22
C PHE A 203 11.19 -5.97 0.28
N ILE A 204 9.88 -6.12 0.48
CA ILE A 204 9.01 -6.93 -0.38
C ILE A 204 8.05 -5.99 -1.12
N GLY A 205 8.09 -6.05 -2.45
CA GLY A 205 7.26 -5.21 -3.31
C GLY A 205 6.95 -5.87 -4.66
N ASP A 206 6.44 -5.08 -5.59
CA ASP A 206 6.05 -5.54 -6.92
C ASP A 206 7.00 -5.03 -8.03
N ASP A 207 6.67 -5.29 -9.29
CA ASP A 207 7.49 -4.89 -10.44
C ASP A 207 7.74 -3.37 -10.53
N LYS A 208 6.80 -2.54 -10.05
CA LYS A 208 6.95 -1.08 -10.06
C LYS A 208 7.98 -0.64 -9.04
N ASP A 209 8.03 -1.30 -7.89
CA ASP A 209 9.04 -1.05 -6.86
C ASP A 209 10.42 -1.44 -7.33
N GLU A 210 10.55 -2.61 -7.97
CA GLU A 210 11.81 -3.05 -8.55
C GLU A 210 12.33 -2.05 -9.60
N ALA A 211 11.45 -1.57 -10.47
CA ALA A 211 11.79 -0.57 -11.49
C ALA A 211 12.20 0.77 -10.86
N ALA A 212 11.56 1.19 -9.76
CA ALA A 212 11.92 2.39 -9.02
C ALA A 212 13.28 2.26 -8.33
N LEU A 213 13.55 1.11 -7.69
CA LEU A 213 14.83 0.78 -7.06
C LEU A 213 15.97 0.82 -8.07
N ARG A 214 15.82 0.13 -9.20
CA ARG A 214 16.83 0.13 -10.28
C ARG A 214 17.16 1.55 -10.76
N LYS A 215 16.16 2.42 -10.90
CA LYS A 215 16.36 3.83 -11.29
C LYS A 215 17.04 4.68 -10.22
N SER A 216 16.89 4.32 -8.95
CA SER A 216 17.48 5.05 -7.82
C SER A 216 18.95 4.72 -7.54
N GLY A 217 19.49 3.68 -8.19
CA GLY A 217 20.86 3.21 -7.96
C GLY A 217 21.07 2.54 -6.59
N ILE A 218 20.00 2.26 -5.84
CA ILE A 218 20.05 1.52 -4.58
C ILE A 218 20.22 0.03 -4.90
N ARG A 219 21.16 -0.63 -4.21
CA ARG A 219 21.43 -2.07 -4.39
C ARG A 219 20.18 -2.90 -4.08
N THR A 220 19.86 -3.84 -4.97
CA THR A 220 18.64 -4.64 -4.96
C THR A 220 18.74 -5.91 -4.12
N GLU A 221 19.88 -6.17 -3.47
CA GLU A 221 20.11 -7.40 -2.73
C GLU A 221 19.02 -7.59 -1.66
N ALA A 222 18.66 -6.53 -0.94
CA ALA A 222 17.59 -6.50 0.05
C ALA A 222 16.15 -6.53 -0.50
N PHE A 223 15.95 -6.59 -1.83
CA PHE A 223 14.63 -6.48 -2.45
C PHE A 223 14.11 -7.82 -2.99
N ILE A 224 12.88 -8.16 -2.61
CA ILE A 224 12.16 -9.34 -3.08
C ILE A 224 10.95 -8.87 -3.89
N ASN A 225 10.93 -9.22 -5.18
CA ASN A 225 9.74 -9.08 -6.01
C ASN A 225 8.83 -10.29 -5.79
N TRP A 226 7.72 -10.10 -5.09
CA TRP A 226 6.84 -11.22 -4.74
C TRP A 226 6.27 -11.92 -5.98
N LYS A 227 6.03 -11.20 -7.08
CA LYS A 227 5.45 -11.77 -8.31
C LYS A 227 6.40 -12.75 -8.99
N LYS A 228 7.71 -12.50 -8.89
CA LYS A 228 8.74 -13.39 -9.45
C LYS A 228 8.94 -14.63 -8.60
N GLU A 229 8.86 -14.49 -7.28
CA GLU A 229 9.00 -15.60 -6.34
C GLU A 229 7.75 -16.47 -6.23
N ALA A 230 6.55 -15.89 -6.40
CA ALA A 230 5.29 -16.63 -6.38
C ALA A 230 4.95 -17.31 -7.72
N ALA A 231 5.67 -16.99 -8.80
CA ALA A 231 5.48 -17.66 -10.08
C ALA A 231 5.89 -19.15 -9.97
N PRO A 232 5.12 -20.10 -10.53
CA PRO A 232 5.56 -21.48 -10.63
C PRO A 232 6.89 -21.48 -11.38
N ARG A 233 7.96 -21.97 -10.74
CA ARG A 233 9.20 -22.23 -11.45
C ARG A 233 8.84 -23.20 -12.57
N ARG A 234 8.91 -22.75 -13.82
CA ARG A 234 8.80 -23.64 -14.97
C ARG A 234 9.96 -24.64 -14.83
N MET A 235 9.65 -25.83 -14.35
CA MET A 235 10.51 -27.00 -14.50
C MET A 235 10.57 -27.39 -15.96
#